data_AF-A0AAU1I1N5-F1
#
_entry.id   AF-A0AAU1I1N5-F1
#
_cell.length_a   1.000
_cell.length_b   1.000
_cell.length_c   1.000
_cell.angle_alpha   90.00
_cell.angle_beta   90.00
_cell.angle_gamma   90.00
#
_symmetry.space_group_name_H-M   'P 1'
#
loop_
_entity.id
_entity.type
_entity.pdbx_description
1 polymer ?
#
loop_
_entity_poly.entity_id
_entity_poly.type
_entity_poly.pdbx_seq_one_letter_code
_entity_poly.pdbx_strand_id
1 'polypeptide(L)'
;MHAKTIRITAPAAVLAATVIAFTGCQYAQGPAGTVTHRDDTYWSATKQWTYELTVRKPDGTETEFRVKRDHYKACPVRSAYPSCTEVS
;
A
#
# COMPACT_ATOMS: atom_id res chain seq x y z
N MET A 1 39.95 -2.28 -39.54
CA MET A 1 40.40 -1.55 -38.33
C MET A 1 39.18 -0.77 -37.83
N HIS A 2 38.34 -1.39 -36.98
CA HIS A 2 38.18 -1.04 -35.55
C HIS A 2 37.98 0.45 -35.27
N ALA A 3 36.74 0.86 -34.92
CA ALA A 3 36.46 1.52 -33.64
C ALA A 3 34.95 1.58 -33.37
N LYS A 4 34.61 1.40 -32.09
CA LYS A 4 33.33 1.08 -31.47
C LYS A 4 33.03 2.21 -30.50
N THR A 5 31.85 2.83 -30.53
CA THR A 5 31.50 3.87 -29.55
C THR A 5 29.99 3.82 -29.23
N ILE A 6 29.59 2.99 -28.25
CA ILE A 6 29.21 3.31 -26.84
C ILE A 6 27.70 3.61 -26.69
N ARG A 7 27.02 2.68 -25.99
CA ARG A 7 25.68 2.86 -25.40
C ARG A 7 25.82 3.75 -24.17
N ILE A 8 24.96 4.76 -24.03
CA ILE A 8 24.79 5.47 -22.75
C ILE A 8 23.38 5.24 -22.26
N THR A 9 23.30 4.33 -21.29
CA THR A 9 22.18 4.02 -20.42
C THR A 9 21.82 5.26 -19.61
N ALA A 10 20.58 5.75 -19.71
CA ALA A 10 20.07 6.77 -18.81
C ALA A 10 19.94 6.19 -17.40
N PRO A 11 20.47 6.82 -16.35
CA PRO A 11 20.26 6.36 -14.98
C PRO A 11 18.81 6.70 -14.59
N ALA A 12 17.97 5.68 -14.48
CA ALA A 12 16.69 5.79 -13.80
C ALA A 12 16.96 6.16 -12.34
N ALA A 13 16.56 7.36 -11.94
CA ALA A 13 16.70 7.85 -10.58
C ALA A 13 15.95 6.93 -9.63
N VAL A 14 16.69 6.17 -8.81
CA VAL A 14 16.12 5.35 -7.75
C VAL A 14 15.78 6.28 -6.60
N LEU A 15 14.51 6.68 -6.50
CA LEU A 15 13.99 7.38 -5.33
C LEU A 15 14.00 6.40 -4.15
N ALA A 16 15.01 6.54 -3.28
CA ALA A 16 15.10 5.80 -2.03
C ALA A 16 14.00 6.29 -1.08
N ALA A 17 12.93 5.49 -0.93
CA ALA A 17 11.91 5.73 0.08
C ALA A 17 12.41 5.18 1.43
N THR A 18 12.83 6.07 2.32
CA THR A 18 13.19 5.76 3.71
C THR A 18 11.92 5.38 4.48
N VAL A 19 11.78 4.10 4.83
CA VAL A 19 10.68 3.63 5.68
C VAL A 19 11.09 3.80 7.14
N ILE A 20 10.58 4.83 7.81
CA ILE A 20 10.72 5.02 9.26
C ILE A 20 9.72 4.09 9.96
N ALA A 21 10.22 3.02 10.58
CA ALA A 21 9.40 2.10 11.36
C ALA A 21 9.10 2.70 12.74
N PHE A 22 7.92 3.32 12.89
CA PHE A 22 7.37 3.69 14.19
C PHE A 22 6.81 2.45 14.90
N THR A 23 7.45 2.03 15.99
CA THR A 23 7.00 0.96 16.89
C THR A 23 5.89 1.45 17.82
N GLY A 24 4.72 1.75 17.25
CA GLY A 24 3.47 1.80 18.00
C GLY A 24 2.71 0.49 17.80
N CYS A 25 1.85 0.08 18.74
CA CYS A 25 0.83 -0.96 18.54
C CYS A 25 -0.24 -0.50 17.52
N GLN A 26 0.19 -0.01 16.35
CA GLN A 26 -0.64 0.33 15.22
C GLN A 26 -0.46 -0.75 14.16
N TYR A 27 -1.54 -1.03 13.42
CA TYR A 27 -1.43 -1.87 12.24
C TYR A 27 -0.30 -1.33 11.35
N ALA A 28 0.62 -2.21 10.97
CA ALA A 28 1.66 -1.85 10.02
C ALA A 28 1.00 -1.23 8.80
N GLN A 29 1.51 -0.10 8.33
CA GLN A 29 1.01 0.54 7.14
C GLN A 29 1.17 -0.45 5.98
N GLY A 30 0.05 -0.94 5.42
CA GLY A 30 0.07 -1.92 4.34
C GLY A 30 0.77 -1.44 3.08
N PRO A 31 0.99 -2.33 2.09
CA PRO A 31 1.72 -1.98 0.88
C PRO A 31 0.99 -0.92 0.06
N ALA A 32 1.75 -0.08 -0.64
CA ALA A 32 1.19 0.86 -1.60
C ALA A 32 0.59 0.11 -2.80
N GLY A 33 -0.57 0.55 -3.27
CA GLY A 33 -1.28 -0.08 -4.37
C GLY A 33 -2.68 0.49 -4.57
N THR A 34 -3.43 -0.11 -5.50
CA THR A 34 -4.82 0.26 -5.75
C THR A 34 -5.74 -0.66 -4.97
N VAL A 35 -6.66 -0.12 -4.17
CA VAL A 35 -7.65 -0.91 -3.43
C VAL A 35 -8.55 -1.64 -4.42
N THR A 36 -8.57 -2.98 -4.38
CA THR A 36 -9.41 -3.82 -5.23
C THR A 36 -10.60 -4.41 -4.47
N HIS A 37 -10.46 -4.61 -3.16
CA HIS A 37 -11.50 -5.16 -2.30
C HIS A 37 -11.43 -4.60 -0.87
N ARG A 38 -12.54 -4.69 -0.16
CA ARG A 38 -12.74 -4.17 1.21
C ARG A 38 -13.62 -5.15 1.96
N ASP A 39 -13.23 -5.55 3.16
CA ASP A 39 -14.02 -6.40 4.05
C ASP A 39 -14.12 -5.80 5.45
N ASP A 40 -15.28 -5.99 6.09
CA ASP A 40 -15.49 -5.69 7.49
C ASP A 40 -16.24 -6.82 8.18
N THR A 41 -15.68 -7.29 9.29
CA THR A 41 -16.21 -8.44 10.04
C THR A 41 -16.53 -8.04 11.47
N TYR A 42 -17.75 -8.33 11.92
CA TYR A 42 -18.16 -8.15 13.31
C TYR A 42 -17.99 -9.44 14.13
N TRP A 43 -17.15 -9.37 15.15
CA TRP A 43 -16.89 -10.47 16.07
C TRP A 43 -17.83 -10.40 17.26
N SER A 44 -18.92 -11.17 17.22
CA SER A 44 -19.98 -11.14 18.25
C SER A 44 -19.49 -11.53 19.66
N ALA A 45 -18.46 -12.37 19.75
CA ALA A 45 -17.86 -12.84 21.00
C ALA A 45 -17.08 -11.73 21.72
N THR A 46 -16.33 -10.91 20.98
CA THR A 46 -15.51 -9.81 21.53
C THR A 46 -16.18 -8.45 21.39
N LYS A 47 -17.32 -8.37 20.68
CA LYS A 47 -18.02 -7.13 20.33
C LYS A 47 -17.14 -6.15 19.55
N GLN A 48 -16.20 -6.64 18.75
CA GLN A 48 -15.23 -5.84 17.99
C GLN A 48 -15.45 -5.97 16.49
N TRP A 49 -15.07 -4.93 15.76
CA TRP A 49 -15.02 -4.93 14.29
C TRP A 49 -13.57 -5.07 13.82
N THR A 50 -13.35 -5.88 12.79
CA THR A 50 -12.11 -5.89 12.00
C THR A 50 -12.38 -5.30 10.63
N TYR A 51 -11.38 -4.60 10.09
CA TYR A 51 -11.46 -3.94 8.79
C TYR A 51 -10.23 -4.32 7.98
N GLU A 52 -10.45 -4.79 6.76
CA GLU A 52 -9.40 -5.30 5.87
C GLU A 52 -9.52 -4.61 4.50
N LEU A 53 -8.36 -4.33 3.90
CA LEU A 53 -8.24 -3.83 2.54
C LEU A 53 -7.41 -4.82 1.74
N THR A 54 -7.84 -5.09 0.51
CA THR A 54 -7.01 -5.76 -0.49
C THR A 54 -6.53 -4.71 -1.47
N VAL A 55 -5.22 -4.63 -1.66
CA VAL A 55 -4.60 -3.75 -2.66
C VAL A 55 -3.91 -4.57 -3.73
N ARG A 56 -4.02 -4.14 -4.97
CA ARG A 56 -3.21 -4.61 -6.09
C ARG A 56 -1.98 -3.73 -6.23
N LYS A 57 -0.81 -4.35 -6.12
CA LYS A 57 0.50 -3.71 -6.33
C LYS A 57 0.79 -3.53 -7.82
N PRO A 58 1.76 -2.67 -8.19
CA PRO A 58 2.16 -2.47 -9.59
C PRO A 58 2.69 -3.74 -10.29
N ASP A 59 3.21 -4.69 -9.51
CA ASP A 59 3.64 -6.01 -9.98
C ASP A 59 2.46 -6.95 -10.32
N GLY A 60 1.22 -6.49 -10.13
CA GLY A 60 -0.01 -7.25 -10.36
C GLY A 60 -0.43 -8.16 -9.21
N THR A 61 0.39 -8.28 -8.16
CA THR A 61 0.06 -9.11 -6.99
C THR A 61 -0.92 -8.39 -6.07
N GLU A 62 -1.78 -9.15 -5.39
CA GLU A 62 -2.72 -8.63 -4.41
C GLU A 62 -2.27 -8.94 -2.98
N THR A 63 -2.55 -8.04 -2.07
CA THR A 63 -2.23 -8.20 -0.65
C THR A 63 -3.38 -7.68 0.19
N GLU A 64 -3.92 -8.55 1.03
CA GLU A 64 -4.89 -8.21 2.05
C GLU A 64 -4.20 -7.90 3.37
N PHE A 65 -4.65 -6.84 4.05
CA PHE A 65 -4.13 -6.46 5.36
C PHE A 65 -5.16 -5.70 6.18
N ARG A 66 -4.98 -5.77 7.50
CA ARG A 66 -5.84 -5.08 8.46
C ARG A 66 -5.52 -3.60 8.53
N VAL A 67 -6.57 -2.80 8.66
CA VAL A 67 -6.48 -1.35 8.80
C VAL A 67 -7.36 -0.86 9.95
N LYS A 68 -7.14 0.39 10.33
CA LYS A 68 -8.09 1.11 11.20
C LYS A 68 -9.37 1.42 10.44
N ARG A 69 -10.48 1.56 11.18
CA ARG A 69 -11.78 1.98 10.65
C ARG A 69 -11.71 3.23 9.78
N ASP A 70 -10.89 4.21 10.18
CA ASP A 70 -10.81 5.49 9.46
C ASP A 70 -10.15 5.32 8.09
N HIS A 71 -9.10 4.51 8.00
CA HIS A 71 -8.46 4.16 6.72
C HIS A 71 -9.42 3.36 5.85
N TYR A 72 -10.13 2.38 6.44
CA TYR A 72 -11.14 1.61 5.72
C TYR A 72 -12.21 2.51 5.12
N LYS A 73 -12.68 3.54 5.84
CA LYS A 73 -13.67 4.50 5.34
C LYS A 73 -13.11 5.47 4.30
N ALA A 74 -11.88 5.93 4.48
CA ALA A 74 -11.25 6.91 3.59
C ALA A 74 -10.81 6.30 2.24
N CYS A 75 -10.60 4.97 2.20
CA CYS A 75 -10.10 4.24 1.04
C CYS A 75 -11.17 3.35 0.39
N PRO A 76 -12.02 3.86 -0.51
CA PRO A 76 -12.92 3.05 -1.31
C PRO A 76 -12.17 2.23 -2.38
N VAL A 77 -12.88 1.29 -3.00
CA VAL A 77 -12.35 0.49 -4.12
C VAL A 77 -11.95 1.41 -5.28
N ARG A 78 -10.83 1.11 -5.94
CA ARG A 78 -10.10 1.89 -6.96
C ARG A 78 -9.31 3.10 -6.44
N SER A 79 -9.30 3.37 -5.15
CA SER A 79 -8.42 4.41 -4.58
C SER A 79 -6.98 3.92 -4.44
N ALA A 80 -6.04 4.87 -4.50
CA ALA A 80 -4.63 4.60 -4.23
C ALA A 80 -4.37 4.60 -2.71
N TYR A 81 -3.85 3.50 -2.19
CA TYR A 81 -3.37 3.38 -0.82
C TYR A 81 -1.84 3.58 -0.81
N PRO A 82 -1.25 4.25 0.20
CA PRO A 82 -1.88 4.84 1.38
C PRO A 82 -2.42 6.26 1.19
N SER A 83 -2.29 6.89 0.01
CA SER A 83 -2.67 8.30 -0.15
C SER A 83 -4.14 8.60 0.15
N CYS A 84 -5.05 7.65 -0.07
CA CYS A 84 -6.45 7.75 0.33
C CYS A 84 -6.68 7.86 1.85
N THR A 85 -5.67 7.59 2.67
CA THR A 85 -5.74 7.72 4.14
C THR A 85 -5.40 9.13 4.62
N GLU A 86 -4.80 9.95 3.75
CA GLU A 86 -4.49 11.35 4.02
C GLU A 86 -5.76 12.17 3.82
N VAL A 87 -6.66 12.11 4.81
CA VAL A 87 -7.75 13.08 4.94
C VAL A 87 -7.12 14.45 5.10
N SER A 88 -7.32 15.32 4.11
CA SER A 88 -6.94 16.75 4.15
C SER A 88 -7.71 17.50 5.22
#